data_AF-A0A3A1YBL4-F1
#
_entry.id   AF-A0A3A1YBL4-F1
#
_cell.length_a   1.000
_cell.length_b   1.000
_cell.length_c   1.000
_cell.angle_alpha   90.00
_cell.angle_beta   90.00
_cell.angle_gamma   90.00
#
_symmetry.space_group_name_H-M   'P 1'
#
loop_
_entity.id
_entity.type
_entity.pdbx_description
1 polymer ?
#
loop_
_entity_poly.entity_id
_entity_poly.type
_entity_poly.pdbx_seq_one_letter_code
_entity_poly.pdbx_strand_id
1 'polypeptide(L)'
;MRHKFILTLSLALASVTAMASTSVDKLSQTQLEKHYHTLVQSNEASIHKIKSFLLAFNEFSAGKQITPGEFVQYVSGSFLAELNKNFGITANSYTQDPQVSNFVDLAQTCNELFRRNSALLKDDDTCSFVAAIYLTAGYDANALQSMALLGTLQTLEINAKQGTPLDPRQQALVQAKDKLRDYNLGFTLRLPQESYFLNPETREQIYNLYHVRLVGQGE
;
A
#
# COMPACT_ATOMS: atom_id res chain seq x y z
N MET A 1 48.97 40.23 4.88
CA MET A 1 48.38 39.19 3.99
C MET A 1 47.48 38.32 4.86
N ARG A 2 46.23 38.67 5.18
CA ARG A 2 45.04 38.89 4.35
C ARG A 2 44.72 37.72 3.40
N HIS A 3 43.63 37.01 3.75
CA HIS A 3 42.70 36.25 2.90
C HIS A 3 42.95 34.75 2.77
N LYS A 4 42.61 33.98 3.81
CA LYS A 4 42.03 32.62 3.69
C LYS A 4 41.02 32.45 4.82
N PHE A 5 39.94 31.69 4.59
CA PHE A 5 38.81 31.42 5.50
C PHE A 5 37.59 32.36 5.41
N ILE A 6 37.04 32.57 4.22
CA ILE A 6 35.58 32.75 4.07
C ILE A 6 35.16 32.05 2.77
N LEU A 7 34.94 30.73 2.81
CA LEU A 7 34.35 30.01 1.67
C LEU A 7 33.81 28.63 2.08
N THR A 8 33.07 28.56 3.19
CA THR A 8 32.39 27.32 3.61
C THR A 8 31.20 27.65 4.50
N LEU A 9 30.21 28.40 4.00
CA LEU A 9 28.90 28.46 4.68
C LEU A 9 27.77 29.00 3.77
N SER A 10 27.65 28.49 2.54
CA SER A 10 26.50 28.86 1.68
C SER A 10 25.92 27.70 0.84
N LEU A 11 26.32 26.45 1.09
CA LEU A 11 25.81 25.26 0.39
C LEU A 11 25.03 24.29 1.30
N ALA A 12 24.47 24.77 2.41
CA ALA A 12 23.64 23.95 3.30
C ALA A 12 22.17 24.39 3.38
N LEU A 13 21.73 25.29 2.49
CA LEU A 13 20.33 25.76 2.42
C LEU A 13 19.61 25.40 1.11
N ALA A 14 20.09 24.39 0.38
CA ALA A 14 19.45 23.89 -0.83
C ALA A 14 18.81 22.49 -0.68
N SER A 15 18.95 21.84 0.48
CA SER A 15 18.54 20.44 0.67
C SER A 15 17.26 20.27 1.50
N VAL A 16 16.57 21.35 1.85
CA VAL A 16 15.15 21.27 2.21
C VAL A 16 14.33 21.60 0.97
N THR A 17 14.45 20.77 -0.06
CA THR A 17 13.32 20.66 -0.99
C THR A 17 12.23 20.01 -0.17
N ALA A 18 11.33 20.83 0.37
CA ALA A 18 10.00 20.39 0.65
C ALA A 18 9.53 19.70 -0.63
N MET A 19 9.54 18.37 -0.65
CA MET A 19 8.89 17.60 -1.68
C MET A 19 7.39 17.86 -1.48
N ALA A 20 6.94 19.03 -1.94
CA ALA A 20 5.55 19.21 -2.31
C ALA A 20 5.26 18.02 -3.23
N SER A 21 4.32 17.17 -2.82
CA SER A 21 3.98 15.93 -3.52
C SER A 21 3.68 16.27 -4.97
N THR A 22 4.69 16.09 -5.82
CA THR A 22 4.55 16.33 -7.23
C THR A 22 3.80 15.11 -7.71
N SER A 23 2.56 15.32 -8.15
CA SER A 23 1.71 14.21 -8.59
C SER A 23 2.48 13.36 -9.61
N VAL A 24 2.49 12.04 -9.40
CA VAL A 24 3.34 11.09 -10.12
C VAL A 24 3.14 11.16 -11.64
N ASP A 25 1.91 11.46 -12.07
CA ASP A 25 1.51 11.64 -13.47
C ASP A 25 2.23 12.82 -14.15
N LYS A 26 2.69 13.82 -13.39
CA LYS A 26 3.39 15.01 -13.89
C LYS A 26 4.90 14.83 -14.01
N LEU A 27 5.46 13.74 -13.49
CA LEU A 27 6.89 13.46 -13.61
C LEU A 27 7.25 13.15 -15.07
N SER A 28 8.40 13.61 -15.54
CA SER A 28 8.98 13.13 -16.80
C SER A 28 9.36 11.65 -16.70
N GLN A 29 9.56 10.97 -17.82
CA GLN A 29 9.95 9.55 -17.83
C GLN A 29 11.20 9.29 -16.96
N THR A 30 12.25 10.07 -17.12
CA THR A 30 13.49 9.93 -16.33
C THR A 30 13.28 10.25 -14.84
N GLN A 31 12.43 11.22 -14.52
CA GLN A 31 12.08 11.51 -13.12
C GLN A 31 11.30 10.35 -12.49
N LEU A 32 10.38 9.76 -13.25
CA LEU A 32 9.57 8.63 -12.82
C LEU A 32 10.43 7.39 -12.58
N GLU A 33 11.36 7.06 -13.48
CA GLU A 33 12.30 5.94 -13.32
C GLU A 33 13.24 6.16 -12.12
N LYS A 34 13.75 7.38 -11.92
CA LYS A 34 14.55 7.70 -10.73
C LYS A 34 13.73 7.56 -9.43
N HIS A 35 12.49 8.03 -9.45
CA HIS A 35 11.57 7.92 -8.33
C HIS A 35 11.28 6.45 -8.01
N TYR A 36 11.01 5.65 -9.05
CA TYR A 36 10.86 4.20 -8.96
C TYR A 36 12.05 3.53 -8.28
N HIS A 37 13.28 3.75 -8.75
CA HIS A 37 14.46 3.11 -8.14
C HIS A 37 14.65 3.49 -6.67
N THR A 38 14.36 4.76 -6.33
CA THR A 38 14.39 5.24 -4.94
C THR A 38 13.38 4.48 -4.07
N LEU A 39 12.16 4.33 -4.58
CA LEU A 39 11.08 3.64 -3.87
C LEU A 39 11.31 2.13 -3.77
N VAL A 40 11.86 1.49 -4.80
CA VAL A 40 12.24 0.07 -4.75
C VAL A 40 13.27 -0.16 -3.67
N GLN A 41 14.30 0.69 -3.60
CA GLN A 41 15.32 0.59 -2.56
C GLN A 41 14.74 0.78 -1.15
N SER A 42 13.81 1.72 -0.96
CA SER A 42 13.18 1.94 0.35
C SER A 42 12.16 0.86 0.74
N ASN A 43 11.69 0.06 -0.23
CA ASN A 43 10.67 -0.98 -0.04
C ASN A 43 11.19 -2.40 -0.30
N GLU A 44 12.50 -2.62 -0.41
CA GLU A 44 13.10 -3.91 -0.82
C GLU A 44 12.55 -5.10 -0.01
N ALA A 45 12.52 -4.97 1.32
CA ALA A 45 11.98 -6.00 2.20
C ALA A 45 10.47 -6.26 1.98
N SER A 46 9.70 -5.21 1.71
CA SER A 46 8.27 -5.31 1.43
C SER A 46 8.02 -5.97 0.08
N ILE A 47 8.81 -5.64 -0.95
CA ILE A 47 8.74 -6.24 -2.29
C ILE A 47 9.00 -7.75 -2.22
N HIS A 48 10.03 -8.18 -1.49
CA HIS A 48 10.30 -9.59 -1.30
C HIS A 48 9.11 -10.33 -0.65
N LYS A 49 8.48 -9.69 0.35
CA LYS A 49 7.29 -10.24 1.02
C LYS A 49 6.07 -10.31 0.12
N ILE A 50 5.86 -9.36 -0.79
CA ILE A 50 4.76 -9.43 -1.76
C ILE A 50 4.88 -10.70 -2.59
N LYS A 51 6.08 -11.00 -3.09
CA LYS A 51 6.31 -12.20 -3.90
C LYS A 51 5.99 -13.47 -3.11
N SER A 52 6.48 -13.58 -1.87
CA SER A 52 6.16 -14.70 -0.99
C SER A 52 4.66 -14.79 -0.67
N PHE A 53 4.01 -13.65 -0.42
CA PHE A 53 2.57 -13.58 -0.17
C PHE A 53 1.77 -14.06 -1.37
N LEU A 54 2.04 -13.57 -2.58
CA LEU A 54 1.30 -13.96 -3.78
C LEU A 54 1.45 -15.46 -4.07
N LEU A 55 2.66 -16.01 -3.91
CA LEU A 55 2.89 -17.46 -4.05
C LEU A 55 2.09 -18.25 -3.02
N ALA A 56 2.20 -17.91 -1.74
CA ALA A 56 1.47 -18.60 -0.67
C ALA A 56 -0.04 -18.45 -0.81
N PHE A 57 -0.50 -17.28 -1.27
CA PHE A 57 -1.92 -17.02 -1.49
C PHE A 57 -2.46 -17.86 -2.65
N ASN A 58 -1.71 -18.01 -3.74
CA ASN A 58 -2.09 -18.87 -4.87
C ASN A 58 -2.20 -20.35 -4.47
N GLU A 59 -1.29 -20.83 -3.62
CA GLU A 59 -1.36 -22.17 -3.04
C GLU A 59 -2.56 -22.34 -2.12
N PHE A 60 -2.85 -21.34 -1.28
CA PHE A 60 -3.99 -21.35 -0.39
C PHE A 60 -5.34 -21.27 -1.13
N SER A 61 -5.42 -20.44 -2.18
CA SER A 61 -6.64 -20.17 -2.92
C SER A 61 -6.98 -21.32 -3.86
N ALA A 62 -6.02 -21.83 -4.63
CA ALA A 62 -6.15 -23.00 -5.52
C ALA A 62 -7.53 -23.15 -6.23
N GLY A 63 -8.08 -22.06 -6.77
CA GLY A 63 -9.36 -22.06 -7.49
C GLY A 63 -10.61 -21.93 -6.62
N LYS A 64 -10.47 -21.65 -5.31
CA LYS A 64 -11.58 -21.40 -4.39
C LYS A 64 -12.47 -20.28 -4.88
N GLN A 65 -13.75 -20.43 -4.58
CA GLN A 65 -14.74 -19.38 -4.72
C GLN A 65 -14.82 -18.61 -3.42
N ILE A 66 -14.62 -17.30 -3.49
CA ILE A 66 -14.77 -16.39 -2.33
C ILE A 66 -15.45 -15.12 -2.79
N THR A 67 -16.09 -14.44 -1.84
CA THR A 67 -16.70 -13.13 -2.09
C THR A 67 -15.62 -12.04 -2.21
N PRO A 68 -15.90 -10.91 -2.89
CA PRO A 68 -15.00 -9.75 -2.91
C PRO A 68 -14.62 -9.24 -1.52
N GLY A 69 -15.56 -9.29 -0.56
CA GLY A 69 -15.29 -8.91 0.82
C GLY A 69 -14.25 -9.80 1.49
N GLU A 70 -14.36 -11.12 1.35
CA GLU A 70 -13.37 -12.08 1.86
C GLU A 70 -12.00 -11.91 1.17
N PHE A 71 -12.00 -11.70 -0.15
CA PHE A 71 -10.76 -11.43 -0.90
C PHE A 71 -10.03 -10.19 -0.37
N VAL A 72 -10.74 -9.08 -0.21
CA VAL A 72 -10.19 -7.84 0.38
C VAL A 72 -9.68 -8.09 1.79
N GLN A 73 -10.41 -8.82 2.62
CA GLN A 73 -9.98 -9.14 3.98
C GLN A 73 -8.68 -9.96 3.99
N TYR A 74 -8.56 -10.98 3.14
CA TYR A 74 -7.34 -11.78 3.10
C TYR A 74 -6.12 -10.94 2.66
N VAL A 75 -6.24 -10.18 1.57
CA VAL A 75 -5.12 -9.34 1.09
C VAL A 75 -4.75 -8.28 2.13
N SER A 76 -5.76 -7.66 2.75
CA SER A 76 -5.57 -6.62 3.77
C SER A 76 -4.88 -7.19 5.02
N GLY A 77 -5.38 -8.28 5.58
CA GLY A 77 -4.89 -8.86 6.83
C GLY A 77 -3.54 -9.57 6.68
N SER A 78 -3.30 -10.24 5.56
CA SER A 78 -2.10 -11.06 5.36
C SER A 78 -0.87 -10.27 4.92
N PHE A 79 -1.03 -9.15 4.20
CA PHE A 79 0.10 -8.36 3.70
C PHE A 79 0.05 -6.91 4.19
N LEU A 80 -1.04 -6.18 3.91
CA LEU A 80 -1.08 -4.73 4.15
C LEU A 80 -1.06 -4.36 5.65
N ALA A 81 -1.60 -5.23 6.51
CA ALA A 81 -1.53 -5.07 7.96
C ALA A 81 -0.09 -4.99 8.47
N GLU A 82 0.82 -5.76 7.87
CA GLU A 82 2.23 -5.81 8.28
C GLU A 82 2.97 -4.51 7.94
N LEU A 83 2.69 -3.93 6.76
CA LEU A 83 3.23 -2.64 6.36
C LEU A 83 2.84 -1.53 7.34
N ASN A 84 1.73 -1.70 8.04
CA ASN A 84 1.15 -0.68 8.88
C ASN A 84 1.43 -0.88 10.39
N LYS A 85 2.39 -1.72 10.76
CA LYS A 85 2.63 -2.12 12.15
C LYS A 85 3.06 -0.97 13.09
N ASN A 86 3.75 0.06 12.59
CA ASN A 86 4.23 1.19 13.40
C ASN A 86 3.35 2.45 13.23
N PHE A 87 2.05 2.28 12.99
CA PHE A 87 1.09 3.38 12.99
C PHE A 87 1.15 4.22 14.28
N GLY A 88 0.59 5.43 14.26
CA GLY A 88 0.33 6.26 15.44
C GLY A 88 -1.17 6.48 15.62
N ILE A 89 -1.62 6.63 16.87
CA ILE A 89 -3.00 7.02 17.15
C ILE A 89 -3.05 7.94 18.38
N THR A 90 -3.86 8.98 18.28
CA THR A 90 -4.20 9.91 19.36
C THR A 90 -5.72 9.94 19.55
N ALA A 91 -6.24 10.87 20.36
CA ALA A 91 -7.68 10.96 20.62
C ALA A 91 -8.52 11.29 19.37
N ASN A 92 -7.94 11.91 18.34
CA ASN A 92 -8.66 12.37 17.15
C ASN A 92 -7.86 12.23 15.83
N SER A 93 -6.68 11.61 15.89
CA SER A 93 -5.82 11.48 14.72
C SER A 93 -5.27 10.07 14.64
N TYR A 94 -5.14 9.59 13.41
CA TYR A 94 -4.42 8.38 13.06
C TYR A 94 -3.29 8.77 12.11
N THR A 95 -2.11 8.23 12.36
CA THR A 95 -0.95 8.40 11.48
C THR A 95 -0.56 7.03 10.96
N GLN A 96 -0.61 6.85 9.65
CA GLN A 96 -0.22 5.58 9.04
C GLN A 96 1.29 5.35 9.17
N ASP A 97 1.71 4.09 9.22
CA ASP A 97 3.13 3.76 9.08
C ASP A 97 3.65 4.30 7.73
N PRO A 98 4.78 5.04 7.68
CA PRO A 98 5.36 5.52 6.43
C PRO A 98 5.60 4.44 5.37
N GLN A 99 5.77 3.17 5.77
CA GLN A 99 5.89 2.07 4.83
C GLN A 99 4.65 1.91 3.94
N VAL A 100 3.45 2.23 4.44
CA VAL A 100 2.24 2.17 3.61
C VAL A 100 2.24 3.29 2.58
N SER A 101 2.58 4.52 2.97
CA SER A 101 2.66 5.66 2.04
C SER A 101 3.72 5.40 0.96
N ASN A 102 4.90 4.92 1.34
CA ASN A 102 5.96 4.56 0.38
C ASN A 102 5.51 3.44 -0.58
N PHE A 103 4.70 2.49 -0.10
CA PHE A 103 4.15 1.43 -0.94
C PHE A 103 3.08 1.95 -1.90
N VAL A 104 2.22 2.87 -1.45
CA VAL A 104 1.23 3.57 -2.28
C VAL A 104 1.93 4.37 -3.39
N ASP A 105 2.97 5.13 -3.06
CA ASP A 105 3.76 5.90 -4.03
C ASP A 105 4.42 4.98 -5.06
N LEU A 106 4.95 3.83 -4.61
CA LEU A 106 5.50 2.80 -5.50
C LEU A 106 4.44 2.23 -6.44
N ALA A 107 3.25 1.94 -5.91
CA ALA A 107 2.14 1.43 -6.70
C ALA A 107 1.65 2.41 -7.76
N GLN A 108 1.52 3.69 -7.41
CA GLN A 108 1.18 4.76 -8.35
C GLN A 108 2.27 4.94 -9.42
N THR A 109 3.54 4.91 -9.00
CA THR A 109 4.70 4.99 -9.90
C THR A 109 4.72 3.84 -10.90
N CYS A 110 4.51 2.62 -10.43
CA CYS A 110 4.43 1.44 -11.30
C CYS A 110 3.25 1.50 -12.27
N ASN A 111 2.08 1.94 -11.81
CA ASN A 111 0.92 2.11 -12.68
C ASN A 111 1.20 3.13 -13.81
N GLU A 112 1.87 4.24 -13.48
CA GLU A 112 2.25 5.25 -14.47
C GLU A 112 3.32 4.74 -15.44
N LEU A 113 4.28 3.95 -14.97
CA LEU A 113 5.27 3.28 -15.84
C LEU A 113 4.62 2.31 -16.82
N PHE A 114 3.61 1.53 -16.37
CA PHE A 114 2.83 0.65 -17.24
C PHE A 114 2.07 1.45 -18.30
N ARG A 115 1.37 2.52 -17.89
CA ARG A 115 0.62 3.39 -18.80
C ARG A 115 1.50 4.00 -19.90
N ARG A 116 2.76 4.27 -19.58
CA ARG A 116 3.76 4.83 -20.51
C ARG A 116 4.53 3.77 -21.31
N ASN A 117 4.26 2.48 -21.10
CA ASN A 117 5.02 1.38 -21.68
C ASN A 117 6.54 1.53 -21.47
N SER A 118 6.93 1.89 -20.24
CA SER A 118 8.33 2.13 -19.90
C SER A 118 9.21 0.93 -20.26
N ALA A 119 10.36 1.18 -20.88
CA ALA A 119 11.32 0.14 -21.21
C ALA A 119 11.88 -0.56 -19.96
N LEU A 120 11.91 0.14 -18.82
CA LEU A 120 12.33 -0.38 -17.52
C LEU A 120 11.58 -1.67 -17.12
N LEU A 121 10.31 -1.78 -17.51
CA LEU A 121 9.44 -2.90 -17.14
C LEU A 121 9.77 -4.20 -17.88
N LYS A 122 10.65 -4.17 -18.88
CA LYS A 122 11.08 -5.37 -19.60
C LYS A 122 12.06 -6.22 -18.79
N ASP A 123 12.83 -5.57 -17.92
CA ASP A 123 13.93 -6.18 -17.18
C ASP A 123 13.66 -6.28 -15.67
N ASP A 124 12.54 -5.75 -15.19
CA ASP A 124 12.17 -5.70 -13.77
C ASP A 124 10.68 -6.06 -13.55
N ASP A 125 10.44 -7.15 -12.83
CA ASP A 125 9.10 -7.68 -12.55
C ASP A 125 8.46 -7.09 -11.28
N THR A 126 9.17 -6.23 -10.54
CA THR A 126 8.69 -5.62 -9.30
C THR A 126 7.36 -4.91 -9.51
N CYS A 127 7.22 -4.12 -10.58
CA CYS A 127 5.98 -3.42 -10.84
C CYS A 127 4.80 -4.35 -11.11
N SER A 128 5.03 -5.54 -11.66
CA SER A 128 3.96 -6.54 -11.83
C SER A 128 3.43 -7.03 -10.48
N PHE A 129 4.33 -7.31 -9.53
CA PHE A 129 3.93 -7.74 -8.18
C PHE A 129 3.23 -6.61 -7.40
N VAL A 130 3.76 -5.40 -7.48
CA VAL A 130 3.15 -4.23 -6.83
C VAL A 130 1.78 -3.94 -7.43
N ALA A 131 1.65 -4.00 -8.76
CA ALA A 131 0.38 -3.78 -9.46
C ALA A 131 -0.66 -4.85 -9.11
N ALA A 132 -0.26 -6.10 -8.87
CA ALA A 132 -1.17 -7.13 -8.39
C ALA A 132 -1.83 -6.71 -7.06
N ILE A 133 -1.04 -6.24 -6.09
CA ILE A 133 -1.60 -5.72 -4.83
C ILE A 133 -2.45 -4.48 -5.08
N TYR A 134 -2.02 -3.57 -5.95
CA TYR A 134 -2.76 -2.33 -6.20
C TYR A 134 -4.10 -2.54 -6.92
N LEU A 135 -4.19 -3.58 -7.76
CA LEU A 135 -5.43 -4.05 -8.38
C LEU A 135 -6.50 -4.34 -7.32
N THR A 136 -6.11 -4.92 -6.17
CA THR A 136 -7.04 -5.23 -5.08
C THR A 136 -7.64 -3.97 -4.44
N ALA A 137 -6.97 -2.83 -4.58
CA ALA A 137 -7.43 -1.53 -4.13
C ALA A 137 -8.10 -0.72 -5.26
N GLY A 138 -8.39 -1.31 -6.42
CA GLY A 138 -9.01 -0.57 -7.51
C GLY A 138 -8.11 0.48 -8.14
N TYR A 139 -6.79 0.29 -8.09
CA TYR A 139 -5.79 1.29 -8.49
C TYR A 139 -6.01 2.65 -7.80
N ASP A 140 -6.49 2.62 -6.55
CA ASP A 140 -6.81 3.81 -5.78
C ASP A 140 -5.98 3.91 -4.50
N ALA A 141 -5.26 5.03 -4.35
CA ALA A 141 -4.36 5.25 -3.22
C ALA A 141 -5.10 5.25 -1.87
N ASN A 142 -6.22 5.98 -1.79
CA ASN A 142 -7.03 6.05 -0.58
C ASN A 142 -7.59 4.68 -0.21
N ALA A 143 -7.98 3.87 -1.20
CA ALA A 143 -8.45 2.51 -0.97
C ALA A 143 -7.34 1.58 -0.45
N LEU A 144 -6.13 1.68 -1.01
CA LEU A 144 -4.99 0.88 -0.54
C LEU A 144 -4.62 1.22 0.91
N GLN A 145 -4.61 2.52 1.25
CA GLN A 145 -4.38 2.97 2.63
C GLN A 145 -5.50 2.51 3.58
N SER A 146 -6.75 2.57 3.13
CA SER A 146 -7.91 2.08 3.88
C SER A 146 -7.84 0.57 4.13
N MET A 147 -7.41 -0.20 3.13
CA MET A 147 -7.20 -1.65 3.25
C MET A 147 -6.08 -1.96 4.26
N ALA A 148 -4.98 -1.19 4.27
CA ALA A 148 -3.93 -1.37 5.27
C ALA A 148 -4.43 -1.11 6.70
N LEU A 149 -5.22 -0.05 6.92
CA LEU A 149 -5.86 0.23 8.21
C LEU A 149 -6.84 -0.89 8.62
N LEU A 150 -7.69 -1.33 7.68
CA LEU A 150 -8.64 -2.43 7.90
C LEU A 150 -7.92 -3.73 8.27
N GLY A 151 -6.87 -4.08 7.52
CA GLY A 151 -6.05 -5.27 7.78
C GLY A 151 -5.41 -5.21 9.16
N THR A 152 -4.87 -4.06 9.56
CA THR A 152 -4.33 -3.88 10.92
C THR A 152 -5.40 -4.10 11.98
N LEU A 153 -6.58 -3.47 11.84
CA LEU A 153 -7.70 -3.68 12.77
C LEU A 153 -8.08 -5.15 12.89
N GLN A 154 -8.25 -5.83 11.75
CA GLN A 154 -8.62 -7.25 11.71
C GLN A 154 -7.57 -8.11 12.44
N THR A 155 -6.28 -7.90 12.17
CA THR A 155 -5.20 -8.64 12.83
C THR A 155 -5.17 -8.39 14.33
N LEU A 156 -5.36 -7.14 14.77
CA LEU A 156 -5.41 -6.81 16.20
C LEU A 156 -6.63 -7.41 16.90
N GLU A 157 -7.80 -7.43 16.26
CA GLU A 157 -8.99 -8.08 16.81
C GLU A 157 -8.81 -9.59 16.93
N ILE A 158 -8.17 -10.24 15.94
CA ILE A 158 -7.83 -11.67 16.00
C ILE A 158 -6.87 -11.93 17.16
N ASN A 159 -5.80 -11.14 17.29
CA ASN A 159 -4.83 -11.25 18.38
C ASN A 159 -5.51 -11.13 19.75
N ALA A 160 -6.39 -10.13 19.93
CA ALA A 160 -7.15 -9.96 21.16
C ALA A 160 -8.05 -11.18 21.47
N LYS A 161 -8.75 -11.72 20.47
CA LYS A 161 -9.58 -12.93 20.61
C LYS A 161 -8.77 -14.18 20.97
N GLN A 162 -7.51 -14.23 20.54
CA GLN A 162 -6.58 -15.32 20.85
C GLN A 162 -5.83 -15.13 22.18
N GLY A 163 -6.08 -14.04 22.91
CA GLY A 163 -5.42 -13.74 24.18
C GLY A 163 -4.02 -13.17 24.04
N THR A 164 -3.59 -12.78 22.84
CA THR A 164 -2.33 -12.06 22.62
C THR A 164 -2.44 -10.65 23.20
N PRO A 165 -1.57 -10.25 24.15
CA PRO A 165 -1.60 -8.91 24.72
C PRO A 165 -1.38 -7.84 23.65
N LEU A 166 -2.26 -6.83 23.63
CA LEU A 166 -2.12 -5.66 22.77
C LEU A 166 -1.40 -4.53 23.51
N ASP A 167 -0.49 -3.84 22.82
CA ASP A 167 0.11 -2.61 23.34
C ASP A 167 -0.94 -1.48 23.47
N PRO A 168 -0.70 -0.41 24.25
CA PRO A 168 -1.70 0.64 24.47
C PRO A 168 -2.20 1.32 23.19
N ARG A 169 -1.34 1.43 22.17
CA ARG A 169 -1.66 2.05 20.89
C ARG A 169 -2.52 1.11 20.03
N GLN A 170 -2.25 -0.19 20.06
CA GLN A 170 -3.07 -1.23 19.46
C GLN A 170 -4.46 -1.31 20.11
N GLN A 171 -4.52 -1.26 21.45
CA GLN A 171 -5.78 -1.18 22.18
C GLN A 171 -6.59 0.05 21.80
N ALA A 172 -5.95 1.22 21.73
CA ALA A 172 -6.59 2.47 21.31
C ALA A 172 -7.18 2.36 19.90
N LEU A 173 -6.47 1.74 18.94
CA LEU A 173 -6.97 1.54 17.59
C LEU A 173 -8.21 0.63 17.56
N VAL A 174 -8.16 -0.51 18.27
CA VAL A 174 -9.32 -1.42 18.36
C VAL A 174 -10.53 -0.72 18.99
N GLN A 175 -10.32 0.10 20.04
CA GLN A 175 -11.39 0.86 20.69
C GLN A 175 -11.95 2.00 19.81
N ALA A 176 -11.14 2.54 18.90
CA ALA A 176 -11.53 3.62 18.00
C ALA A 176 -12.28 3.14 16.75
N LYS A 177 -12.37 1.81 16.49
CA LYS A 177 -12.84 1.25 15.21
C LYS A 177 -14.16 1.84 14.68
N ASP A 178 -15.15 2.02 15.56
CA ASP A 178 -16.48 2.50 15.19
C ASP A 178 -16.53 4.04 15.00
N LYS A 179 -15.44 4.74 15.38
CA LYS A 179 -15.27 6.19 15.31
C LYS A 179 -14.20 6.63 14.32
N LEU A 180 -13.58 5.69 13.58
CA LEU A 180 -12.48 6.02 12.65
C LEU A 180 -12.90 6.99 11.54
N ARG A 181 -14.18 7.09 11.23
CA ARG A 181 -14.72 8.09 10.28
C ARG A 181 -14.57 9.53 10.79
N ASP A 182 -14.49 9.72 12.10
CA ASP A 182 -14.34 11.02 12.75
C ASP A 182 -12.87 11.41 12.98
N TYR A 183 -11.94 10.50 12.69
CA TYR A 183 -10.50 10.73 12.88
C TYR A 183 -9.90 11.45 11.68
N ASN A 184 -8.89 12.28 11.93
CA ASN A 184 -7.98 12.72 10.87
C ASN A 184 -7.07 11.54 10.47
N LEU A 185 -7.36 10.91 9.32
CA LEU A 185 -6.59 9.78 8.80
C LEU A 185 -5.46 10.19 7.85
N GLY A 186 -5.50 11.41 7.31
CA GLY A 186 -4.63 11.82 6.19
C GLY A 186 -4.99 11.21 4.83
N PHE A 187 -6.03 10.38 4.75
CA PHE A 187 -6.60 9.81 3.53
C PHE A 187 -8.12 9.65 3.66
N THR A 188 -8.82 9.43 2.54
CA THR A 188 -10.27 9.21 2.56
C THR A 188 -10.56 7.73 2.81
N LEU A 189 -11.27 7.41 3.89
CA LEU A 189 -11.63 6.03 4.20
C LEU A 189 -12.63 5.48 3.15
N ARG A 190 -12.14 4.63 2.24
CA ARG A 190 -12.98 3.97 1.22
C ARG A 190 -12.41 2.61 0.82
N LEU A 191 -13.26 1.71 0.37
CA LEU A 191 -12.86 0.44 -0.23
C LEU A 191 -13.40 0.38 -1.66
N PRO A 192 -12.82 -0.44 -2.54
CA PRO A 192 -13.40 -0.66 -3.86
C PRO A 192 -14.79 -1.29 -3.71
N GLN A 193 -15.72 -0.88 -4.56
CA GLN A 193 -17.08 -1.40 -4.55
C GLN A 193 -17.10 -2.83 -5.08
N GLU A 194 -18.08 -3.63 -4.66
CA GLU A 194 -18.25 -5.01 -5.14
C GLU A 194 -18.32 -5.08 -6.67
N SER A 195 -18.98 -4.10 -7.30
CA SER A 195 -19.10 -3.99 -8.75
C SER A 195 -17.75 -3.86 -9.48
N TYR A 196 -16.73 -3.30 -8.83
CA TYR A 196 -15.38 -3.27 -9.41
C TYR A 196 -14.82 -4.69 -9.51
N PHE A 197 -14.91 -5.46 -8.42
CA PHE A 197 -14.40 -6.83 -8.36
C PHE A 197 -15.19 -7.80 -9.23
N LEU A 198 -16.49 -7.57 -9.43
CA LEU A 198 -17.35 -8.43 -10.24
C LEU A 198 -17.36 -8.06 -11.73
N ASN A 199 -16.68 -6.98 -12.13
CA ASN A 199 -16.45 -6.67 -13.53
C ASN A 199 -15.68 -7.84 -14.21
N PRO A 200 -16.09 -8.30 -15.41
CA PRO A 200 -15.44 -9.44 -16.09
C PRO A 200 -13.91 -9.30 -16.23
N GLU A 201 -13.41 -8.12 -16.59
CA GLU A 201 -11.98 -7.87 -16.77
C GLU A 201 -11.23 -7.98 -15.44
N THR A 202 -11.73 -7.33 -14.39
CA THR A 202 -11.14 -7.40 -13.05
C THR A 202 -11.21 -8.80 -12.47
N ARG A 203 -12.32 -9.53 -12.67
CA ARG A 203 -12.45 -10.94 -12.26
C ARG A 203 -11.40 -11.81 -12.93
N GLU A 204 -11.19 -11.64 -14.23
CA GLU A 204 -10.20 -12.40 -14.99
C GLU A 204 -8.77 -12.08 -14.52
N GLN A 205 -8.44 -10.80 -14.33
CA GLN A 205 -7.14 -10.39 -13.79
C GLN A 205 -6.89 -10.97 -12.40
N ILE A 206 -7.89 -10.92 -11.50
CA ILE A 206 -7.78 -11.50 -10.16
C ILE A 206 -7.63 -13.02 -10.25
N TYR A 207 -8.37 -13.71 -11.12
CA TYR A 207 -8.18 -15.14 -11.30
C TYR A 207 -6.78 -15.48 -11.79
N ASN A 208 -6.25 -14.73 -12.77
CA ASN A 208 -4.93 -14.99 -13.34
C ASN A 208 -3.79 -14.71 -12.35
N LEU A 209 -3.94 -13.72 -11.47
CA LEU A 209 -2.91 -13.32 -10.51
C LEU A 209 -2.99 -14.10 -9.19
N TYR A 210 -4.22 -14.32 -8.70
CA TYR A 210 -4.50 -14.83 -7.36
C TYR A 210 -5.10 -16.25 -7.33
N HIS A 211 -5.41 -16.83 -8.50
CA HIS A 211 -6.11 -18.11 -8.63
C HIS A 211 -7.41 -18.21 -7.82
N VAL A 212 -8.10 -17.08 -7.66
CA VAL A 212 -9.38 -16.96 -6.96
C VAL A 212 -10.50 -16.75 -7.95
N ARG A 213 -11.62 -17.46 -7.74
CA ARG A 213 -12.87 -17.18 -8.45
C ARG A 213 -13.76 -16.30 -7.58
N LEU A 214 -13.90 -15.03 -7.96
CA LEU A 214 -14.80 -14.13 -7.26
C LEU A 214 -16.25 -14.43 -7.62
N VAL A 215 -17.11 -14.53 -6.61
CA VAL A 215 -18.57 -14.76 -6.72
C VAL A 215 -19.32 -13.71 -5.91
N GLY A 216 -20.51 -13.29 -6.38
CA GLY A 216 -21.32 -12.32 -5.66
C GLY A 216 -21.86 -12.87 -4.34
N GLN A 217 -22.26 -12.01 -3.41
CA GLN A 217 -22.98 -12.47 -2.22
C GLN A 217 -24.35 -13.07 -2.61
N GLY A 218 -24.46 -14.40 -2.55
CA GLY A 218 -25.71 -15.14 -2.81
C GLY A 218 -25.79 -15.88 -4.16
N GLU A 219 -24.69 -15.94 -4.91
CA GLU A 219 -24.48 -16.90 -6.01
C GLU A 219 -23.89 -18.22 -5.49
#